data_AF-A0AAU5UIE6-F1
#
_entry.id   AF-A0AAU5UIE6-F1
#
_cell.length_a   1.000
_cell.length_b   1.000
_cell.length_c   1.000
_cell.angle_alpha   90.00
_cell.angle_beta   90.00
_cell.angle_gamma   90.00
#
_symmetry.space_group_name_H-M   'P 1'
#
loop_
_entity.id
_entity.type
_entity.pdbx_description
1 polymer ?
#
loop_
_entity_poly.entity_id
_entity_poly.type
_entity_poly.pdbx_seq_one_letter_code
_entity_poly.pdbx_strand_id
1 'polypeptide(L)'
;MYEEAWQTAGMLSEALPPTRLPVLPGVDLSARYLLAETGTTVGGDWFDAVVLDDDRVALMVGDVVGRGTRATWVTGRLCAALGMALQDGADPAAAMSQLEKFASRVPGAQAATACAAVLDPATGDLTYCTAGHPPPLIASTAGTARYVEPSGGTPLGAPGGYELSTERLDIDDVLLLYTDGLLERPFRTPDQATAELLRAAAAGGRASDDPAERVADQVLQLVKGHSDDVTVLAAHRRTPLPAFSRTGPAVRATVGRYRDEFAAWLRALNPELVLVIGVHNAVLELMSNVVEHAYYDTAPGPMTLAAGLTRRGELEISVRDEGRWKDSEPAAGRGRGLALAGSTVDELSVDRTDAGTTVTVRTALTKAPSLVVGEVMPPTEPVEFSAEVADGTLLVGGPIDITTARGFDRILREVARHATIPLAVDLSRVTQLASAGIQVLAAALRRSDRNLELVALRGTPAEHILALTRLPHRTA
;
A
#
# COMPACT_ATOMS: atom_id res chain seq x y z
N MET A 1 5.31 -24.20 22.02
CA MET A 1 4.02 -23.49 21.85
C MET A 1 4.11 -21.97 21.99
N TYR A 2 4.38 -21.37 23.17
CA TYR A 2 4.51 -19.89 23.25
C TYR A 2 5.76 -19.37 22.49
N GLU A 3 6.90 -20.05 22.62
CA GLU A 3 8.14 -19.70 21.92
C GLU A 3 8.08 -19.86 20.39
N GLU A 4 7.38 -20.87 19.88
CA GLU A 4 7.17 -21.06 18.43
C GLU A 4 6.27 -19.97 17.84
N ALA A 5 5.26 -19.52 18.58
CA ALA A 5 4.39 -18.42 18.16
C ALA A 5 5.15 -17.08 18.11
N TRP A 6 6.03 -16.81 19.09
CA TRP A 6 6.90 -15.63 19.09
C TRP A 6 7.99 -15.68 18.02
N GLN A 7 8.58 -16.85 17.76
CA GLN A 7 9.54 -17.04 16.67
C GLN A 7 8.87 -16.90 15.29
N THR A 8 7.65 -17.39 15.12
CA THR A 8 6.90 -17.24 13.87
C THR A 8 6.47 -15.78 13.65
N ALA A 9 6.02 -15.08 14.70
CA ALA A 9 5.70 -13.65 14.65
C ALA A 9 6.94 -12.77 14.40
N GLY A 10 8.09 -13.11 14.98
CA GLY A 10 9.37 -12.43 14.75
C GLY A 10 9.88 -12.63 13.32
N MET A 11 9.85 -13.87 12.81
CA MET A 11 10.22 -14.18 11.42
C MET A 11 9.28 -13.55 10.38
N LEU A 12 7.99 -13.37 10.70
CA LEU A 12 7.01 -12.70 9.83
C LEU A 12 7.23 -11.17 9.79
N SER A 13 7.58 -10.57 10.94
CA SER A 13 7.96 -9.16 11.04
C SER A 13 9.28 -8.83 10.34
N GLU A 14 10.16 -9.82 10.15
CA GLU A 14 11.42 -9.68 9.40
C GLU A 14 11.26 -9.98 7.89
N ALA A 15 10.22 -10.72 7.49
CA ALA A 15 10.01 -11.17 6.11
C ALA A 15 9.21 -10.19 5.24
N LEU A 16 8.43 -9.29 5.85
CA LEU A 16 7.85 -8.15 5.15
C LEU A 16 8.74 -6.93 5.41
N PRO A 17 9.11 -6.14 4.38
CA PRO A 17 9.66 -4.82 4.66
C PRO A 17 8.70 -4.08 5.60
N PRO A 18 9.19 -3.31 6.59
CA PRO A 18 8.31 -2.52 7.43
C PRO A 18 7.57 -1.53 6.52
N THR A 19 6.33 -1.84 6.14
CA THR A 19 5.53 -1.06 5.18
C THR A 19 4.99 0.21 5.83
N ARG A 20 5.87 0.98 6.48
CA ARG A 20 5.56 2.34 6.90
C ARG A 20 5.50 3.18 5.64
N LEU A 21 4.42 3.95 5.50
CA LEU A 21 4.23 4.82 4.36
C LEU A 21 5.07 6.09 4.57
N PRO A 22 5.81 6.57 3.55
CA PRO A 22 6.50 7.84 3.65
C PRO A 22 5.49 8.98 3.73
N VAL A 23 5.79 9.98 4.56
CA VAL A 23 5.03 11.23 4.57
C VAL A 23 5.63 12.16 3.53
N LEU A 24 4.82 12.58 2.55
CA LEU A 24 5.30 13.35 1.40
C LEU A 24 4.65 14.73 1.34
N PRO A 25 5.34 15.73 0.74
CA PRO A 25 4.80 17.07 0.63
C PRO A 25 3.55 17.12 -0.28
N GLY A 26 3.62 16.49 -1.46
CA GLY A 26 2.55 16.54 -2.48
C GLY A 26 1.58 15.37 -2.49
N VAL A 27 1.80 14.36 -1.63
CA VAL A 27 0.94 13.17 -1.55
C VAL A 27 0.74 12.79 -0.08
N ASP A 28 -0.50 12.60 0.32
CA ASP A 28 -0.84 11.97 1.60
C ASP A 28 -1.23 10.51 1.35
N LEU A 29 -0.62 9.60 2.11
CA LEU A 29 -0.77 8.17 1.94
C LEU A 29 -1.54 7.58 3.13
N SER A 30 -2.37 6.59 2.84
CA SER A 30 -3.07 5.80 3.85
C SER A 30 -3.20 4.36 3.39
N ALA A 31 -2.95 3.41 4.28
CA ALA A 31 -3.19 2.01 4.01
C ALA A 31 -4.02 1.36 5.13
N ARG A 32 -4.87 0.42 4.72
CA ARG A 32 -5.63 -0.46 5.59
C ARG A 32 -5.36 -1.89 5.18
N TYR A 33 -5.13 -2.73 6.17
CA TYR A 33 -4.96 -4.16 5.95
C TYR A 33 -5.85 -4.94 6.91
N LEU A 34 -6.76 -5.73 6.34
CA LEU A 34 -7.75 -6.53 7.06
C LEU A 34 -7.48 -8.01 6.81
N LEU A 35 -7.17 -8.74 7.86
CA LEU A 35 -6.81 -10.16 7.78
C LEU A 35 -8.04 -11.06 7.93
N ALA A 36 -8.10 -12.13 7.13
CA ALA A 36 -9.15 -13.15 7.20
C ALA A 36 -9.00 -14.14 8.35
N GLU A 37 -7.78 -14.36 8.88
CA GLU A 37 -7.52 -15.32 9.96
C GLU A 37 -7.15 -14.64 11.29
N THR A 38 -7.89 -14.97 12.35
CA THR A 38 -7.58 -14.53 13.71
C THR A 38 -6.27 -15.15 14.21
N GLY A 39 -5.36 -14.31 14.73
CA GLY A 39 -4.07 -14.77 15.27
C GLY A 39 -2.93 -14.88 14.25
N THR A 40 -3.16 -14.50 12.98
CA THR A 40 -2.10 -14.26 12.01
C THR A 40 -1.78 -12.76 11.95
N THR A 41 -0.55 -12.40 11.55
CA THR A 41 -0.13 -11.01 11.36
C THR A 41 0.09 -10.64 9.90
N VAL A 42 0.03 -11.63 8.98
CA VAL A 42 0.25 -11.46 7.54
C VAL A 42 -0.53 -12.51 6.76
N GLY A 43 -1.10 -12.09 5.64
CA GLY A 43 -1.90 -12.89 4.72
C GLY A 43 -1.27 -13.05 3.33
N GLY A 44 -2.12 -13.26 2.32
CA GLY A 44 -1.74 -13.37 0.90
C GLY A 44 -1.49 -12.01 0.24
N ASP A 45 -2.28 -11.02 0.61
CA ASP A 45 -2.16 -9.66 0.12
C ASP A 45 -0.92 -8.91 0.60
N TRP A 46 -0.53 -7.91 -0.18
CA TRP A 46 0.49 -6.93 0.19
C TRP A 46 0.27 -5.58 -0.48
N PHE A 47 0.93 -4.58 0.08
CA PHE A 47 1.09 -3.27 -0.52
C PHE A 47 2.48 -2.73 -0.19
N ASP A 48 2.90 -1.71 -0.95
CA ASP A 48 4.04 -0.87 -0.60
C ASP A 48 3.97 0.49 -1.32
N ALA A 49 4.67 1.48 -0.79
CA ALA A 49 4.79 2.81 -1.37
C ALA A 49 6.23 3.32 -1.24
N VAL A 50 6.89 3.53 -2.38
CA VAL A 50 8.31 3.93 -2.42
C VAL A 50 8.48 5.21 -3.22
N VAL A 51 9.36 6.09 -2.72
CA VAL A 51 9.79 7.28 -3.48
C VAL A 51 10.91 6.87 -4.43
N LEU A 52 10.76 7.22 -5.70
CA LEU A 52 11.73 6.97 -6.75
C LEU A 52 12.80 8.07 -6.79
N ASP A 53 13.89 7.82 -7.51
CA ASP A 53 15.02 8.74 -7.52
C ASP A 53 14.72 10.12 -8.13
N ASP A 54 13.69 10.18 -8.98
CA ASP A 54 13.21 11.38 -9.66
C ASP A 54 12.00 12.04 -8.99
N ASP A 55 11.82 11.80 -7.69
CA ASP A 55 10.76 12.36 -6.83
C ASP A 55 9.33 11.87 -7.15
N ARG A 56 9.17 10.92 -8.07
CA ARG A 56 7.91 10.22 -8.29
C ARG A 56 7.63 9.20 -7.19
N VAL A 57 6.38 8.82 -7.03
CA VAL A 57 5.94 7.87 -5.99
C VAL A 57 5.39 6.62 -6.66
N ALA A 58 6.01 5.49 -6.41
CA ALA A 58 5.49 4.19 -6.79
C ALA A 58 4.58 3.64 -5.69
N LEU A 59 3.40 3.19 -6.09
CA LEU A 59 2.35 2.58 -5.27
C LEU A 59 2.12 1.18 -5.80
N MET A 60 2.11 0.19 -4.91
CA MET A 60 1.97 -1.20 -5.29
C MET A 60 0.96 -1.88 -4.38
N VAL A 61 0.13 -2.73 -4.97
CA VAL A 61 -0.75 -3.66 -4.27
C VAL A 61 -0.70 -4.98 -5.02
N GLY A 62 -0.74 -6.10 -4.32
CA GLY A 62 -0.86 -7.40 -4.95
C GLY A 62 -1.43 -8.45 -4.02
N ASP A 63 -1.77 -9.58 -4.61
CA ASP A 63 -2.34 -10.73 -3.90
C ASP A 63 -1.65 -12.02 -4.36
N VAL A 64 -1.33 -12.87 -3.39
CA VAL A 64 -0.79 -14.21 -3.59
C VAL A 64 -1.84 -15.22 -3.18
N VAL A 65 -2.14 -16.12 -4.11
CA VAL A 65 -3.07 -17.23 -3.90
C VAL A 65 -2.71 -18.07 -2.67
N GLY A 66 -3.65 -18.15 -1.74
CA GLY A 66 -3.57 -18.99 -0.54
C GLY A 66 -3.22 -18.18 0.71
N ARG A 67 -3.09 -18.87 1.85
CA ARG A 67 -2.92 -18.23 3.16
C ARG A 67 -1.86 -18.90 4.03
N GLY A 68 -1.48 -18.20 5.09
CA GLY A 68 -0.49 -18.65 6.07
C GLY A 68 0.96 -18.48 5.62
N THR A 69 1.90 -19.03 6.40
CA THR A 69 3.34 -18.73 6.33
C THR A 69 3.96 -18.85 4.93
N ARG A 70 3.50 -19.80 4.11
CA ARG A 70 4.02 -19.97 2.75
C ARG A 70 3.60 -18.85 1.82
N ALA A 71 2.34 -18.40 1.90
CA ALA A 71 1.84 -17.28 1.11
C ALA A 71 2.60 -16.01 1.50
N THR A 72 2.69 -15.72 2.81
CA THR A 72 3.45 -14.60 3.37
C THR A 72 4.90 -14.51 2.86
N TRP A 73 5.62 -15.64 2.79
CA TRP A 73 6.99 -15.65 2.29
C TRP A 73 7.06 -15.31 0.79
N VAL A 74 6.11 -15.77 -0.02
CA VAL A 74 6.03 -15.41 -1.44
C VAL A 74 5.71 -13.92 -1.58
N THR A 75 4.74 -13.44 -0.81
CA THR A 75 4.29 -12.05 -0.73
C THR A 75 5.45 -11.08 -0.52
N GLY A 76 6.28 -11.28 0.52
CA GLY A 76 7.44 -10.43 0.79
C GLY A 76 8.46 -10.41 -0.36
N ARG A 77 8.67 -11.56 -1.03
CA ARG A 77 9.59 -11.66 -2.17
C ARG A 77 9.07 -10.96 -3.42
N LEU A 78 7.77 -11.06 -3.72
CA LEU A 78 7.16 -10.37 -4.87
C LEU A 78 7.13 -8.86 -4.65
N CYS A 79 6.75 -8.42 -3.45
CA CYS A 79 6.77 -7.02 -3.05
C CYS A 79 8.16 -6.39 -3.24
N ALA A 80 9.19 -7.02 -2.64
CA ALA A 80 10.56 -6.54 -2.77
C ALA A 80 11.06 -6.54 -4.23
N ALA A 81 10.75 -7.59 -5.00
CA ALA A 81 11.17 -7.67 -6.40
C ALA A 81 10.52 -6.57 -7.28
N LEU A 82 9.24 -6.27 -7.06
CA LEU A 82 8.55 -5.20 -7.80
C LEU A 82 9.06 -3.81 -7.38
N GLY A 83 9.21 -3.57 -6.08
CA GLY A 83 9.75 -2.33 -5.54
C GLY A 83 11.14 -2.03 -6.09
N MET A 84 12.06 -3.01 -6.07
CA MET A 84 13.40 -2.86 -6.64
C MET A 84 13.37 -2.54 -8.13
N ALA A 85 12.54 -3.25 -8.92
CA ALA A 85 12.47 -2.99 -10.36
C ALA A 85 12.01 -1.56 -10.67
N LEU A 86 11.05 -1.03 -9.90
CA LEU A 86 10.58 0.36 -10.04
C LEU A 86 11.65 1.36 -9.58
N GLN A 87 12.34 1.08 -8.46
CA GLN A 87 13.45 1.91 -7.97
C GLN A 87 14.62 1.97 -8.95
N ASP A 88 14.90 0.88 -9.67
CA ASP A 88 15.90 0.81 -10.74
C ASP A 88 15.46 1.53 -12.04
N GLY A 89 14.31 2.20 -12.02
CA GLY A 89 13.82 3.06 -13.11
C GLY A 89 12.98 2.36 -14.16
N ALA A 90 12.55 1.11 -13.94
CA ALA A 90 11.60 0.47 -14.84
C ALA A 90 10.22 1.14 -14.73
N ASP A 91 9.54 1.33 -15.86
CA ASP A 91 8.11 1.68 -15.83
C ASP A 91 7.26 0.50 -15.28
N PRO A 92 6.01 0.74 -14.85
CA PRO A 92 5.14 -0.31 -14.32
C PRO A 92 5.03 -1.58 -15.16
N ALA A 93 4.97 -1.49 -16.50
CA ALA A 93 4.81 -2.65 -17.36
C ALA A 93 6.12 -3.45 -17.50
N ALA A 94 7.24 -2.73 -17.60
CA ALA A 94 8.58 -3.33 -17.60
C ALA A 94 8.88 -3.98 -16.24
N ALA A 95 8.55 -3.33 -15.13
CA ALA A 95 8.70 -3.87 -13.78
C ALA A 95 7.86 -5.14 -13.59
N MET A 96 6.62 -5.15 -14.10
CA MET A 96 5.76 -6.34 -14.09
C MET A 96 6.34 -7.49 -14.91
N SER A 97 6.94 -7.20 -16.07
CA SER A 97 7.63 -8.19 -16.89
C SER A 97 8.86 -8.78 -16.21
N GLN A 98 9.55 -8.01 -15.36
CA GLN A 98 10.64 -8.51 -14.51
C GLN A 98 10.10 -9.36 -13.35
N LEU A 99 9.01 -8.92 -12.72
CA LEU A 99 8.32 -9.66 -11.67
C LEU A 99 7.85 -11.03 -12.17
N GLU A 100 7.30 -11.12 -13.37
CA GLU A 100 6.94 -12.39 -14.03
C GLU A 100 8.12 -13.37 -14.15
N LYS A 101 9.26 -12.88 -14.63
CA LYS A 101 10.48 -13.69 -14.74
C LYS A 101 10.95 -14.16 -13.36
N PHE A 102 10.85 -13.31 -12.35
CA PHE A 102 11.20 -13.66 -10.97
C PHE A 102 10.23 -14.70 -10.39
N ALA A 103 8.92 -14.46 -10.53
CA ALA A 103 7.84 -15.33 -10.05
C ALA A 103 7.93 -16.75 -10.63
N SER A 104 8.40 -16.90 -11.88
CA SER A 104 8.65 -18.23 -12.50
C SER A 104 9.61 -19.11 -11.69
N ARG A 105 10.45 -18.52 -10.84
CA ARG A 105 11.45 -19.18 -9.98
C ARG A 105 11.02 -19.27 -8.51
N VAL A 106 9.83 -18.77 -8.17
CA VAL A 106 9.30 -18.74 -6.80
C VAL A 106 8.10 -19.70 -6.72
N PRO A 107 8.24 -20.87 -6.09
CA PRO A 107 7.15 -21.82 -5.95
C PRO A 107 5.99 -21.25 -5.12
N GLY A 108 4.82 -21.08 -5.72
CA GLY A 108 3.65 -20.48 -5.08
C GLY A 108 3.33 -19.06 -5.56
N ALA A 109 4.20 -18.44 -6.36
CA ALA A 109 3.93 -17.13 -6.97
C ALA A 109 3.03 -17.21 -8.22
N GLN A 110 2.71 -18.42 -8.70
CA GLN A 110 1.90 -18.60 -9.89
C GLN A 110 0.47 -18.09 -9.63
N ALA A 111 -0.04 -17.31 -10.59
CA ALA A 111 -1.34 -16.64 -10.57
C ALA A 111 -1.54 -15.58 -9.48
N ALA A 112 -0.45 -15.16 -8.81
CA ALA A 112 -0.50 -13.93 -8.03
C ALA A 112 -0.86 -12.76 -8.95
N THR A 113 -1.62 -11.82 -8.41
CA THR A 113 -2.03 -10.59 -9.11
C THR A 113 -1.27 -9.40 -8.53
N ALA A 114 -1.05 -8.37 -9.35
CA ALA A 114 -0.40 -7.16 -8.86
C ALA A 114 -0.84 -5.93 -9.67
N CYS A 115 -0.95 -4.80 -8.99
CA CYS A 115 -1.09 -3.48 -9.57
C CYS A 115 0.09 -2.61 -9.13
N ALA A 116 0.76 -1.99 -10.10
CA ALA A 116 1.77 -0.97 -9.84
C ALA A 116 1.35 0.33 -10.50
N ALA A 117 1.47 1.43 -9.77
CA ALA A 117 1.20 2.77 -10.25
C ALA A 117 2.35 3.71 -9.86
N VAL A 118 2.80 4.56 -10.77
CA VAL A 118 3.82 5.59 -10.53
C VAL A 118 3.19 6.95 -10.78
N LEU A 119 3.11 7.75 -9.71
CA LEU A 119 2.55 9.10 -9.69
C LEU A 119 3.68 10.12 -9.63
N ASP A 120 3.67 11.10 -10.52
CA ASP A 120 4.41 12.35 -10.35
C ASP A 120 3.57 13.33 -9.52
N PRO A 121 3.94 13.69 -8.28
CA PRO A 121 3.16 14.60 -7.45
C PRO A 121 3.07 16.02 -8.02
N ALA A 122 4.11 16.47 -8.72
CA ALA A 122 4.22 17.83 -9.22
C ALA A 122 3.29 18.05 -10.41
N THR A 123 3.29 17.11 -11.36
CA THR A 123 2.41 17.19 -12.52
C THR A 123 1.04 16.60 -12.21
N GLY A 124 0.98 15.42 -11.60
CA GLY A 124 -0.21 14.58 -11.48
C GLY A 124 -0.24 13.45 -12.50
N ASP A 125 0.81 13.31 -13.33
CA ASP A 125 0.90 12.22 -14.30
C ASP A 125 0.99 10.89 -13.57
N LEU A 126 0.07 9.99 -13.93
CA LEU A 126 -0.06 8.66 -13.37
C LEU A 126 0.20 7.65 -14.48
N THR A 127 1.14 6.75 -14.27
CA THR A 127 1.34 5.58 -15.14
C THR A 127 1.10 4.32 -14.33
N TYR A 128 0.46 3.30 -14.90
CA TYR A 128 0.12 2.11 -14.14
C TYR A 128 0.04 0.85 -15.01
N CYS A 129 0.14 -0.29 -14.34
CA CYS A 129 -0.02 -1.61 -14.92
C CYS A 129 -0.80 -2.54 -13.97
N THR A 130 -1.81 -3.23 -14.49
CA THR A 130 -2.66 -4.20 -13.75
C THR A 130 -2.44 -5.63 -14.27
N ALA A 131 -1.64 -6.43 -13.55
CA ALA A 131 -1.37 -7.83 -13.86
C ALA A 131 -2.45 -8.75 -13.28
N GLY A 132 -3.57 -8.88 -14.00
CA GLY A 132 -4.73 -9.64 -13.56
C GLY A 132 -5.39 -9.11 -12.29
N HIS A 133 -5.02 -7.90 -11.86
CA HIS A 133 -5.48 -7.25 -10.65
C HIS A 133 -6.65 -6.30 -10.96
N PRO A 134 -7.59 -6.07 -10.02
CA PRO A 134 -8.65 -5.09 -10.22
C PRO A 134 -8.08 -3.69 -10.57
N PRO A 135 -8.74 -2.94 -11.47
CA PRO A 135 -8.29 -1.61 -11.82
C PRO A 135 -8.41 -0.66 -10.62
N PRO A 136 -7.43 0.24 -10.42
CA PRO A 136 -7.55 1.31 -9.44
C PRO A 136 -8.82 2.16 -9.65
N LEU A 137 -9.23 2.87 -8.61
CA LEU A 137 -10.27 3.89 -8.71
C LEU A 137 -9.74 5.25 -8.28
N ILE A 138 -10.31 6.31 -8.87
CA ILE A 138 -10.04 7.70 -8.52
C ILE A 138 -11.31 8.25 -7.87
N ALA A 139 -11.18 8.77 -6.66
CA ALA A 139 -12.22 9.50 -5.94
C ALA A 139 -11.85 10.97 -5.82
N SER A 140 -12.77 11.85 -6.15
CA SER A 140 -12.56 13.30 -6.10
C SER A 140 -13.19 13.91 -4.85
N THR A 141 -12.62 14.99 -4.35
CA THR A 141 -13.23 15.82 -3.29
C THR A 141 -14.57 16.44 -3.65
N ALA A 142 -14.91 16.49 -4.95
CA ALA A 142 -16.25 16.82 -5.44
C ALA A 142 -17.31 15.73 -5.13
N GLY A 143 -16.91 14.58 -4.57
CA GLY A 143 -17.82 13.50 -4.21
C GLY A 143 -18.21 12.60 -5.39
N THR A 144 -17.31 12.44 -6.36
CA THR A 144 -17.44 11.49 -7.48
C THR A 144 -16.34 10.44 -7.39
N ALA A 145 -16.57 9.27 -7.99
CA ALA A 145 -15.53 8.26 -8.14
C ALA A 145 -15.72 7.49 -9.45
N ARG A 146 -14.62 7.00 -10.01
CA ARG A 146 -14.59 6.19 -11.23
C ARG A 146 -13.44 5.20 -11.19
N TYR A 147 -13.58 4.08 -11.89
CA TYR A 147 -12.45 3.21 -12.19
C TYR A 147 -11.56 3.85 -13.25
N VAL A 148 -10.26 3.59 -13.17
CA VAL A 148 -9.37 3.77 -14.33
C VAL A 148 -9.58 2.60 -15.29
N GLU A 149 -9.23 2.78 -16.56
CA GLU A 149 -9.29 1.69 -17.52
C GLU A 149 -8.28 0.60 -17.14
N PRO A 150 -8.62 -0.69 -17.16
CA PRO A 150 -7.64 -1.76 -16.91
C PRO A 150 -6.50 -1.67 -17.93
N SER A 151 -5.26 -1.61 -17.45
CA SER A 151 -4.12 -1.41 -18.37
C SER A 151 -3.97 -2.57 -19.33
N GLY A 152 -4.29 -3.77 -18.84
CA GLY A 152 -4.10 -4.99 -19.55
C GLY A 152 -2.91 -5.80 -19.06
N GLY A 153 -3.22 -6.97 -18.53
CA GLY A 153 -2.23 -7.94 -18.11
C GLY A 153 -2.92 -9.14 -17.51
N THR A 154 -2.35 -10.32 -17.72
CA THR A 154 -2.82 -11.54 -17.07
C THR A 154 -2.15 -11.71 -15.70
N PRO A 155 -2.72 -12.51 -14.77
CA PRO A 155 -2.04 -12.87 -13.54
C PRO A 155 -0.64 -13.45 -13.81
N LEU A 156 0.26 -13.38 -12.83
CA LEU A 156 1.63 -13.86 -12.99
C LEU A 156 1.65 -15.33 -13.42
N GLY A 157 2.40 -15.62 -14.47
CA GLY A 157 2.52 -16.93 -15.05
C GLY A 157 1.41 -17.30 -16.03
N ALA A 158 0.33 -16.55 -16.17
CA ALA A 158 -0.63 -16.81 -17.24
C ALA A 158 -0.07 -16.38 -18.61
N PRO A 159 -0.53 -16.97 -19.72
CA PRO A 159 -0.08 -16.54 -21.06
C PRO A 159 -0.54 -15.10 -21.35
N GLY A 160 0.40 -14.20 -21.61
CA GLY A 160 0.09 -12.79 -21.87
C GLY A 160 1.32 -11.89 -21.78
N GLY A 161 1.08 -10.59 -21.92
CA GLY A 161 2.07 -9.53 -21.66
C GLY A 161 1.47 -8.45 -20.77
N TYR A 162 2.27 -7.45 -20.44
CA TYR A 162 1.88 -6.33 -19.58
C TYR A 162 1.90 -5.04 -20.38
N GLU A 163 0.82 -4.28 -20.29
CA GLU A 163 0.65 -3.01 -21.00
C GLU A 163 0.67 -1.85 -20.01
N LEU A 164 1.37 -0.78 -20.40
CA LEU A 164 1.40 0.47 -19.65
C LEU A 164 0.15 1.29 -20.00
N SER A 165 -0.53 1.80 -18.99
CA SER A 165 -1.58 2.79 -19.16
C SER A 165 -1.25 4.08 -18.41
N THR A 166 -1.90 5.15 -18.83
CA THR A 166 -1.66 6.49 -18.32
C THR A 166 -2.96 7.14 -17.90
N GLU A 167 -2.91 7.91 -16.84
CA GLU A 167 -4.00 8.77 -16.41
C GLU A 167 -3.46 10.03 -15.73
N ARG A 168 -4.34 10.99 -15.43
CA ARG A 168 -4.06 12.18 -14.65
C ARG A 168 -4.77 12.12 -13.29
N LEU A 169 -4.02 12.35 -12.22
CA LEU A 169 -4.56 12.55 -10.88
C LEU A 169 -4.51 14.05 -10.54
N ASP A 170 -5.66 14.69 -10.42
CA ASP A 170 -5.72 16.11 -10.11
C ASP A 170 -5.41 16.39 -8.63
N ILE A 171 -5.14 17.66 -8.30
CA ILE A 171 -5.05 18.07 -6.90
C ILE A 171 -6.42 17.84 -6.26
N ASP A 172 -6.42 17.33 -5.04
CA ASP A 172 -7.58 16.92 -4.26
C ASP A 172 -8.31 15.67 -4.79
N ASP A 173 -7.67 14.90 -5.67
CA ASP A 173 -8.09 13.53 -6.01
C ASP A 173 -7.34 12.49 -5.18
N VAL A 174 -8.02 11.38 -4.92
CA VAL A 174 -7.51 10.20 -4.22
C VAL A 174 -7.47 9.01 -5.18
N LEU A 175 -6.28 8.52 -5.47
CA LEU A 175 -6.09 7.22 -6.13
C LEU A 175 -6.20 6.12 -5.08
N LEU A 176 -6.99 5.08 -5.37
CA LEU A 176 -7.19 3.93 -4.49
C LEU A 176 -6.83 2.64 -5.23
N LEU A 177 -5.80 1.96 -4.74
CA LEU A 177 -5.46 0.59 -5.10
C LEU A 177 -6.04 -0.34 -4.02
N TYR A 178 -6.53 -1.50 -4.43
CA TYR A 178 -7.20 -2.43 -3.52
C TYR A 178 -7.16 -3.87 -4.05
N THR A 179 -7.23 -4.84 -3.15
CA THR A 179 -7.29 -6.28 -3.51
C THR A 179 -8.73 -6.75 -3.74
N ASP A 180 -8.86 -7.87 -4.43
CA ASP A 180 -10.14 -8.45 -4.87
C ASP A 180 -11.05 -8.86 -3.70
N GLY A 181 -10.53 -9.14 -2.51
CA GLY A 181 -11.34 -9.35 -1.30
C GLY A 181 -12.33 -8.22 -0.99
N LEU A 182 -12.07 -6.99 -1.48
CA LEU A 182 -13.00 -5.86 -1.39
C LEU A 182 -14.23 -6.01 -2.33
N LEU A 183 -14.07 -6.77 -3.42
CA LEU A 183 -15.11 -7.08 -4.41
C LEU A 183 -15.75 -8.45 -4.18
N GLU A 184 -14.97 -9.45 -3.76
CA GLU A 184 -15.38 -10.84 -3.51
C GLU A 184 -16.13 -10.99 -2.17
N ARG A 185 -17.18 -10.18 -1.99
CA ARG A 185 -17.99 -10.18 -0.77
C ARG A 185 -19.13 -11.19 -0.87
N PRO A 186 -19.43 -11.95 0.21
CA PRO A 186 -20.54 -12.89 0.21
C PRO A 186 -21.86 -12.24 -0.19
N PHE A 187 -22.67 -12.97 -0.98
CA PHE A 187 -24.01 -12.55 -1.42
C PHE A 187 -24.03 -11.23 -2.21
N ARG A 188 -22.96 -10.91 -2.94
CA ARG A 188 -22.92 -9.81 -3.90
C ARG A 188 -22.52 -10.33 -5.27
N THR A 189 -23.21 -9.83 -6.31
CA THR A 189 -22.71 -10.01 -7.68
C THR A 189 -21.53 -9.06 -7.92
N PRO A 190 -20.65 -9.35 -8.89
CA PRO A 190 -19.53 -8.45 -9.22
C PRO A 190 -19.98 -7.01 -9.52
N ASP A 191 -21.06 -6.84 -10.29
CA ASP A 191 -21.61 -5.52 -10.62
C ASP A 191 -22.10 -4.76 -9.38
N GLN A 192 -22.78 -5.46 -8.46
CA GLN A 192 -23.22 -4.85 -7.20
C GLN A 192 -22.03 -4.44 -6.35
N ALA A 193 -21.02 -5.31 -6.24
CA ALA A 193 -19.84 -5.05 -5.43
C ALA A 193 -19.05 -3.84 -5.94
N THR A 194 -18.87 -3.77 -7.26
CA THR A 194 -18.22 -2.69 -8.00
C THR A 194 -18.97 -1.37 -7.83
N ALA A 195 -20.30 -1.38 -8.00
CA ALA A 195 -21.12 -0.18 -7.84
C ALA A 195 -21.20 0.32 -6.38
N GLU A 196 -21.15 -0.58 -5.40
CA GLU A 196 -21.08 -0.22 -3.97
C GLU A 196 -19.73 0.40 -3.61
N LEU A 197 -18.63 -0.16 -4.14
CA LEU A 197 -17.28 0.35 -3.93
C LEU A 197 -17.14 1.78 -4.47
N LEU A 198 -17.61 2.05 -5.70
CA LEU A 198 -17.64 3.40 -6.26
C LEU A 198 -18.40 4.39 -5.37
N ARG A 199 -19.56 3.99 -4.84
CA ARG A 199 -20.37 4.84 -3.96
C ARG A 199 -19.66 5.13 -2.64
N ALA A 200 -19.02 4.14 -2.04
CA ALA A 200 -18.26 4.31 -0.80
C ALA A 200 -17.04 5.21 -1.01
N ALA A 201 -16.27 5.00 -2.09
CA ALA A 201 -15.14 5.83 -2.45
C ALA A 201 -15.55 7.28 -2.73
N ALA A 202 -16.64 7.50 -3.49
CA ALA A 202 -17.19 8.83 -3.74
C ALA A 202 -17.64 9.54 -2.46
N ALA A 203 -18.26 8.81 -1.52
CA ALA A 203 -18.65 9.35 -0.23
C ALA A 203 -17.44 9.71 0.63
N GLY A 204 -16.41 8.86 0.63
CA GLY A 204 -15.17 9.09 1.37
C GLY A 204 -14.30 10.20 0.78
N GLY A 205 -14.36 10.40 -0.54
CA GLY A 205 -13.59 11.43 -1.25
C GLY A 205 -14.04 12.84 -0.89
N ARG A 206 -15.33 13.05 -0.58
CA ARG A 206 -15.89 14.37 -0.21
C ARG A 206 -15.00 15.11 0.79
N ALA A 207 -14.81 16.41 0.54
CA ALA A 207 -13.96 17.31 1.33
C ALA A 207 -13.87 16.93 2.82
N SER A 208 -12.64 16.69 3.24
CA SER A 208 -12.22 16.17 4.55
C SER A 208 -10.82 16.70 4.84
N ASP A 209 -10.44 16.72 6.11
CA ASP A 209 -9.05 17.04 6.50
C ASP A 209 -8.08 15.95 5.99
N ASP A 210 -8.51 14.68 6.00
CA ASP A 210 -7.73 13.52 5.54
C ASP A 210 -8.50 12.66 4.49
N PRO A 211 -8.58 13.08 3.22
CA PRO A 211 -9.32 12.35 2.18
C PRO A 211 -8.82 10.90 1.95
N ALA A 212 -7.51 10.67 1.98
CA ALA A 212 -6.94 9.33 1.81
C ALA A 212 -7.40 8.36 2.90
N GLU A 213 -7.37 8.79 4.17
CA GLU A 213 -7.87 8.00 5.29
C GLU A 213 -9.37 7.76 5.19
N ARG A 214 -10.14 8.82 4.91
CA ARG A 214 -11.59 8.71 4.82
C ARG A 214 -12.04 7.78 3.70
N VAL A 215 -11.43 7.85 2.51
CA VAL A 215 -11.72 6.91 1.42
C VAL A 215 -11.40 5.49 1.86
N ALA A 216 -10.21 5.25 2.42
CA ALA A 216 -9.80 3.92 2.86
C ALA A 216 -10.76 3.36 3.93
N ASP A 217 -11.15 4.17 4.91
CA ASP A 217 -12.09 3.76 5.96
C ASP A 217 -13.48 3.48 5.40
N GLN A 218 -14.01 4.36 4.54
CA GLN A 218 -15.36 4.20 3.97
C GLN A 218 -15.49 2.94 3.11
N VAL A 219 -14.47 2.61 2.30
CA VAL A 219 -14.51 1.38 1.51
C VAL A 219 -14.38 0.15 2.41
N LEU A 220 -13.58 0.21 3.47
CA LEU A 220 -13.42 -0.90 4.40
C LEU A 220 -14.72 -1.21 5.17
N GLN A 221 -15.58 -0.22 5.42
CA GLN A 221 -16.91 -0.44 6.03
C GLN A 221 -17.84 -1.34 5.20
N LEU A 222 -17.55 -1.53 3.90
CA LEU A 222 -18.29 -2.46 3.04
C LEU A 222 -17.99 -3.93 3.37
N VAL A 223 -16.86 -4.18 4.03
CA VAL A 223 -16.36 -5.51 4.35
C VAL A 223 -16.87 -5.89 5.75
N LYS A 224 -18.07 -6.50 5.79
CA LYS A 224 -18.63 -7.11 7.01
C LYS A 224 -18.68 -8.62 6.81
N GLY A 225 -17.92 -9.37 7.61
CA GLY A 225 -17.81 -10.83 7.44
C GLY A 225 -17.03 -11.21 6.19
N HIS A 226 -15.71 -11.04 6.24
CA HIS A 226 -14.80 -11.36 5.13
C HIS A 226 -14.34 -12.82 5.18
N SER A 227 -14.18 -13.40 4.00
CA SER A 227 -13.58 -14.74 3.81
C SER A 227 -12.14 -14.68 3.31
N ASP A 228 -11.69 -13.52 2.85
CA ASP A 228 -10.36 -13.29 2.29
C ASP A 228 -9.72 -12.03 2.89
N ASP A 229 -8.40 -11.90 2.70
CA ASP A 229 -7.66 -10.72 3.10
C ASP A 229 -8.11 -9.51 2.26
N VAL A 230 -8.06 -8.32 2.86
CA VAL A 230 -8.38 -7.08 2.16
C VAL A 230 -7.30 -6.05 2.42
N THR A 231 -6.69 -5.57 1.35
CA THR A 231 -5.70 -4.51 1.36
C THR A 231 -6.21 -3.32 0.58
N VAL A 232 -6.01 -2.13 1.15
CA VAL A 232 -6.38 -0.86 0.53
C VAL A 232 -5.21 0.10 0.70
N LEU A 233 -4.76 0.70 -0.40
CA LEU A 233 -3.74 1.74 -0.44
C LEU A 233 -4.31 2.99 -1.14
N ALA A 234 -4.46 4.07 -0.39
CA ALA A 234 -4.96 5.35 -0.85
C ALA A 234 -3.84 6.39 -0.94
N ALA A 235 -3.81 7.14 -2.04
CA ALA A 235 -2.89 8.23 -2.28
C ALA A 235 -3.66 9.49 -2.68
N HIS A 236 -3.73 10.46 -1.77
CA HIS A 236 -4.35 11.75 -1.98
C HIS A 236 -3.31 12.75 -2.51
N ARG A 237 -3.48 13.22 -3.74
CA ARG A 237 -2.60 14.25 -4.29
C ARG A 237 -3.03 15.61 -3.75
N ARG A 238 -2.13 16.30 -3.06
CA ARG A 238 -2.41 17.58 -2.40
C ARG A 238 -1.44 18.66 -2.80
N THR A 239 -1.82 19.91 -2.57
CA THR A 239 -0.87 21.03 -2.64
C THR A 239 0.13 20.92 -1.47
N PRO A 240 1.45 20.96 -1.74
CA PRO A 240 2.46 20.97 -0.69
C PRO A 240 2.25 22.09 0.33
N LEU A 241 2.37 21.76 1.61
CA LEU A 241 2.39 22.77 2.66
C LEU A 241 3.61 23.68 2.48
N PRO A 242 3.48 25.00 2.70
CA PRO A 242 4.62 25.88 2.71
C PRO A 242 5.60 25.50 3.83
N ALA A 243 6.89 25.70 3.59
CA ALA A 243 7.91 25.53 4.62
C ALA A 243 7.62 26.42 5.83
N PHE A 244 7.89 25.90 7.02
CA PHE A 244 7.76 26.63 8.26
C PHE A 244 8.98 27.54 8.45
N SER A 245 8.76 28.81 8.80
CA SER A 245 9.84 29.71 9.21
C SER A 245 9.30 30.80 10.11
N ARG A 246 9.95 31.00 11.27
CA ARG A 246 9.63 32.05 12.24
C ARG A 246 10.90 32.61 12.86
N THR A 247 10.95 33.93 13.03
CA THR A 247 12.07 34.65 13.63
C THR A 247 11.59 35.66 14.66
N GLY A 248 12.27 35.72 15.81
CA GLY A 248 11.84 36.53 16.95
C GLY A 248 12.85 36.50 18.09
N PRO A 249 12.62 37.26 19.18
CA PRO A 249 13.57 37.33 20.28
C PRO A 249 13.67 36.01 21.04
N ALA A 250 14.89 35.62 21.43
CA ALA A 250 15.20 34.41 22.20
C ALA A 250 14.71 34.53 23.67
N VAL A 251 13.41 34.48 23.88
CA VAL A 251 12.76 34.55 25.20
C VAL A 251 11.74 33.43 25.38
N ARG A 252 11.46 33.05 26.63
CA ARG A 252 10.53 31.94 26.97
C ARG A 252 9.14 32.09 26.33
N ALA A 253 8.64 33.31 26.19
CA ALA A 253 7.36 33.58 25.53
C ALA A 253 7.38 33.22 24.03
N THR A 254 8.49 33.45 23.32
CA THR A 254 8.66 33.08 21.91
C THR A 254 8.67 31.57 21.74
N VAL A 255 9.33 30.84 22.63
CA VAL A 255 9.38 29.37 22.62
C VAL A 255 7.98 28.77 22.67
N GLY A 256 7.13 29.23 23.60
CA GLY A 256 5.75 28.75 23.73
C GLY A 256 4.92 28.96 22.45
N ARG A 257 5.04 30.14 21.83
CA ARG A 257 4.35 30.44 20.56
C ARG A 257 4.86 29.56 19.41
N TYR A 258 6.17 29.44 19.23
CA TYR A 258 6.76 28.65 18.14
C TYR A 258 6.46 27.16 18.29
N ARG A 259 6.44 26.65 19.52
CA ARG A 259 6.01 25.30 19.84
C ARG A 259 4.61 25.01 19.28
N ASP A 260 3.65 25.88 19.56
CA ASP A 260 2.25 25.65 19.19
C ASP A 260 2.05 25.76 17.67
N GLU A 261 2.66 26.77 17.04
CA GLU A 261 2.62 26.95 15.59
C GLU A 261 3.32 25.80 14.84
N PHE A 262 4.50 25.37 15.30
CA PHE A 262 5.22 24.24 14.71
C PHE A 262 4.47 22.92 14.89
N ALA A 263 3.86 22.68 16.07
CA ALA A 263 3.04 21.49 16.29
C ALA A 263 1.82 21.44 15.36
N ALA A 264 1.18 22.58 15.10
CA ALA A 264 0.09 22.65 14.13
C ALA A 264 0.58 22.35 12.70
N TRP A 265 1.71 22.92 12.28
CA TRP A 265 2.32 22.65 10.98
C TRP A 265 2.72 21.18 10.82
N LEU A 266 3.36 20.59 11.83
CA LEU A 266 3.79 19.19 11.81
C LEU A 266 2.60 18.22 11.77
N ARG A 267 1.51 18.52 12.48
CA ARG A 267 0.27 17.73 12.41
C ARG A 267 -0.38 17.77 11.03
N ALA A 268 -0.35 18.91 10.34
CA ALA A 268 -0.90 19.04 9.00
C ALA A 268 -0.14 18.20 7.94
N LEU A 269 1.11 17.82 8.22
CA LEU A 269 1.84 16.84 7.40
C LEU A 269 1.30 15.41 7.54
N ASN A 270 0.54 15.13 8.62
CA ASN A 270 -0.05 13.83 8.99
C ASN A 270 0.95 12.66 9.23
N PRO A 271 2.04 12.85 10.01
CA PRO A 271 2.95 11.75 10.38
C PRO A 271 2.44 10.94 11.58
N GLU A 272 3.11 9.83 11.86
CA GLU A 272 2.83 9.00 13.03
C GLU A 272 3.06 9.75 14.36
N LEU A 273 2.14 9.54 15.32
CA LEU A 273 2.13 10.26 16.59
C LEU A 273 3.44 10.15 17.38
N VAL A 274 4.10 8.99 17.35
CA VAL A 274 5.37 8.78 18.05
C VAL A 274 6.46 9.70 17.49
N LEU A 275 6.52 9.88 16.17
CA LEU A 275 7.46 10.79 15.53
C LEU A 275 7.14 12.25 15.85
N VAL A 276 5.85 12.62 15.90
CA VAL A 276 5.43 13.97 16.31
C VAL A 276 5.97 14.30 17.69
N ILE A 277 5.83 13.38 18.66
CA ILE A 277 6.29 13.59 20.03
C ILE A 277 7.83 13.73 20.08
N GLY A 278 8.56 12.85 19.40
CA GLY A 278 10.03 12.88 19.35
C GLY A 278 10.56 14.19 18.77
N VAL A 279 10.11 14.54 17.56
CA VAL A 279 10.50 15.77 16.87
C VAL A 279 10.13 17.01 17.69
N HIS A 280 8.94 17.03 18.31
CA HIS A 280 8.51 18.15 19.12
C HIS A 280 9.41 18.38 20.34
N ASN A 281 9.78 17.30 21.04
CA ASN A 281 10.68 17.37 22.19
C ASN A 281 12.07 17.84 21.77
N ALA A 282 12.60 17.33 20.65
CA ALA A 282 13.88 17.77 20.11
C ALA A 282 13.88 19.28 19.84
N VAL A 283 12.88 19.78 19.11
CA VAL A 283 12.77 21.22 18.77
C VAL A 283 12.62 22.10 20.01
N LEU A 284 11.84 21.67 21.01
CA LEU A 284 11.70 22.37 22.29
C LEU A 284 13.03 22.50 23.04
N GLU A 285 13.81 21.42 23.08
CA GLU A 285 15.12 21.40 23.70
C GLU A 285 16.09 22.33 22.97
N LEU A 286 16.11 22.30 21.62
CA LEU A 286 16.95 23.20 20.82
C LEU A 286 16.64 24.68 21.06
N MET A 287 15.36 25.06 21.01
CA MET A 287 14.95 26.45 21.28
C MET A 287 15.26 26.87 22.72
N SER A 288 15.10 25.97 23.69
CA SER A 288 15.43 26.25 25.09
C SER A 288 16.93 26.49 25.28
N ASN A 289 17.78 25.71 24.60
CA ASN A 289 19.22 25.92 24.62
C ASN A 289 19.61 27.30 24.06
N VAL A 290 18.96 27.77 22.99
CA VAL A 290 19.19 29.14 22.48
C VAL A 290 18.86 30.19 23.56
N VAL A 291 17.68 30.09 24.20
CA VAL A 291 17.25 31.04 25.23
C VAL A 291 18.20 31.05 26.44
N GLU A 292 18.70 29.88 26.84
CA GLU A 292 19.51 29.74 28.05
C GLU A 292 21.01 29.99 27.82
N HIS A 293 21.51 29.82 26.60
CA HIS A 293 22.95 29.77 26.33
C HIS A 293 23.46 30.72 25.26
N ALA A 294 22.65 31.15 24.29
CA ALA A 294 23.15 31.98 23.18
C ALA A 294 23.43 33.44 23.59
N TYR A 295 22.66 33.97 24.54
CA TYR A 295 22.69 35.38 24.95
C TYR A 295 22.87 35.55 26.47
N TYR A 296 23.68 34.68 27.09
CA TYR A 296 23.78 34.60 28.55
C TYR A 296 24.33 35.88 29.23
N ASP A 297 25.08 36.70 28.50
CA ASP A 297 25.71 37.95 28.94
C ASP A 297 25.23 39.19 28.16
N THR A 298 24.25 39.04 27.28
CA THR A 298 23.72 40.09 26.41
C THR A 298 22.20 40.15 26.47
N ALA A 299 21.60 41.19 25.88
CA ALA A 299 20.15 41.23 25.70
C ALA A 299 19.71 40.11 24.74
N PRO A 300 18.50 39.54 24.89
CA PRO A 300 18.01 38.48 23.99
C PRO A 300 18.07 38.91 22.52
N GLY A 301 18.88 38.20 21.73
CA GLY A 301 18.96 38.38 20.28
C GLY A 301 17.95 37.52 19.51
N PRO A 302 18.07 37.46 18.18
CA PRO A 302 17.15 36.69 17.34
C PRO A 302 17.33 35.18 17.51
N MET A 303 16.22 34.47 17.41
CA MET A 303 16.13 33.01 17.25
C MET A 303 15.22 32.73 16.06
N THR A 304 15.68 31.86 15.16
CA THR A 304 14.93 31.40 13.99
C THR A 304 14.65 29.92 14.12
N LEU A 305 13.39 29.53 13.96
CA LEU A 305 12.98 28.13 13.75
C LEU A 305 12.49 28.01 12.30
N ALA A 306 13.15 27.18 11.51
CA ALA A 306 12.71 26.84 10.16
C ALA A 306 12.59 25.32 10.00
N ALA A 307 11.61 24.88 9.23
CA ALA A 307 11.43 23.46 8.92
C ALA A 307 10.83 23.28 7.52
N GLY A 308 11.25 22.23 6.83
CA GLY A 308 10.75 21.86 5.52
C GLY A 308 10.75 20.35 5.34
N LEU A 309 9.87 19.85 4.48
CA LEU A 309 9.83 18.45 4.08
C LEU A 309 10.42 18.35 2.68
N THR A 310 11.45 17.52 2.51
CA THR A 310 12.01 17.23 1.19
C THR A 310 11.01 16.44 0.36
N ARG A 311 11.24 16.36 -0.97
CA ARG A 311 10.40 15.54 -1.85
C ARG A 311 10.46 14.04 -1.54
N ARG A 312 11.51 13.60 -0.85
CA ARG A 312 11.69 12.21 -0.39
C ARG A 312 11.11 11.93 1.00
N GLY A 313 10.43 12.90 1.63
CA GLY A 313 9.79 12.72 2.94
C GLY A 313 10.75 12.84 4.14
N GLU A 314 11.92 13.42 3.92
CA GLU A 314 12.84 13.77 5.02
C GLU A 314 12.48 15.15 5.56
N LEU A 315 12.20 15.22 6.86
CA LEU A 315 11.96 16.47 7.56
C LEU A 315 13.32 17.07 7.96
N GLU A 316 13.61 18.26 7.45
CA GLU A 316 14.75 19.06 7.86
C GLU A 316 14.27 20.21 8.74
N ILE A 317 14.85 20.34 9.94
CA ILE A 317 14.57 21.42 10.88
C ILE A 317 15.87 22.13 11.20
N SER A 318 15.84 23.46 11.24
CA SER A 318 16.96 24.28 11.72
C SER A 318 16.49 25.23 12.83
N VAL A 319 17.27 25.27 13.90
CA VAL A 319 17.18 26.27 14.97
C VAL A 319 18.45 27.08 14.95
N ARG A 320 18.33 28.38 14.65
CA ARG A 320 19.46 29.29 14.48
C ARG A 320 19.38 30.47 15.43
N ASP A 321 20.53 30.85 15.97
CA ASP A 321 20.75 32.09 16.71
C ASP A 321 21.98 32.85 16.19
N GLU A 322 22.17 34.09 16.65
CA GLU A 322 23.30 34.96 16.34
C GLU A 322 24.18 35.19 17.59
N GLY A 323 23.99 34.39 18.63
CA GLY A 323 24.65 34.51 19.92
C GLY A 323 25.93 33.69 20.00
N ARG A 324 26.58 33.75 21.18
CA ARG A 324 27.75 32.94 21.49
C ARG A 324 27.40 31.97 22.60
N TRP A 325 27.35 30.69 22.26
CA TRP A 325 27.11 29.65 23.24
C TRP A 325 28.29 29.56 24.20
N LYS A 326 28.01 29.46 25.49
CA LYS A 326 29.04 29.30 26.51
C LYS A 326 29.77 27.98 26.33
N ASP A 327 31.09 28.01 26.10
CA ASP A 327 31.96 26.83 26.24
C ASP A 327 31.85 26.33 27.68
N SER A 328 31.23 25.17 27.88
CA SER A 328 30.98 24.62 29.21
C SER A 328 31.69 23.28 29.34
N GLU A 329 32.62 23.19 30.31
CA GLU A 329 33.17 21.91 30.76
C GLU A 329 32.05 20.95 31.21
N PRO A 330 32.22 19.63 31.03
CA PRO A 330 31.19 18.65 31.32
C PRO A 330 31.01 18.48 32.84
N ALA A 331 30.19 19.33 33.46
CA ALA A 331 29.61 19.04 34.77
C ALA A 331 28.49 18.01 34.61
N ALA A 332 28.49 17.00 35.49
CA ALA A 332 27.60 15.83 35.47
C ALA A 332 26.12 16.22 35.30
N GLY A 333 25.60 16.08 34.07
CA GLY A 333 24.20 16.30 33.72
C GLY A 333 23.94 17.26 32.55
N ARG A 334 24.90 18.13 32.18
CA ARG A 334 24.77 19.07 31.05
C ARG A 334 25.36 18.46 29.76
N GLY A 335 24.58 18.47 28.69
CA GLY A 335 24.81 17.71 27.44
C GLY A 335 23.77 16.61 27.17
N ARG A 336 22.92 16.29 28.16
CA ARG A 336 21.80 15.37 27.99
C ARG A 336 20.74 15.87 27.01
N GLY A 337 20.50 17.18 26.93
CA GLY A 337 19.47 17.76 26.07
C GLY A 337 19.70 17.45 24.59
N LEU A 338 20.87 17.81 24.06
CA LEU A 338 21.26 17.47 22.68
C LEU A 338 21.40 15.95 22.48
N ALA A 339 21.87 15.20 23.47
CA ALA A 339 21.94 13.74 23.38
C ALA A 339 20.55 13.07 23.37
N LEU A 340 19.58 13.62 24.11
CA LEU A 340 18.18 13.16 24.14
C LEU A 340 17.48 13.53 22.84
N ALA A 341 17.65 14.78 22.37
CA ALA A 341 17.15 15.20 21.06
C ALA A 341 17.73 14.33 19.94
N GLY A 342 19.04 14.08 19.96
CA GLY A 342 19.74 13.20 19.02
C GLY A 342 19.34 11.72 19.12
N SER A 343 18.79 11.26 20.25
CA SER A 343 18.26 9.89 20.38
C SER A 343 16.86 9.70 19.78
N THR A 344 16.20 10.79 19.42
CA THR A 344 14.81 10.79 18.91
C THR A 344 14.70 11.10 17.42
N VAL A 345 15.81 11.36 16.74
CA VAL A 345 15.90 11.80 15.34
C VAL A 345 17.06 11.08 14.66
N ASP A 346 17.04 11.01 13.32
CA ASP A 346 18.03 10.22 12.57
C ASP A 346 19.39 10.92 12.50
N GLU A 347 19.40 12.24 12.29
CA GLU A 347 20.61 13.06 12.25
C GLU A 347 20.44 14.35 13.06
N LEU A 348 21.48 14.71 13.81
CA LEU A 348 21.61 16.01 14.47
C LEU A 348 23.02 16.55 14.24
N SER A 349 23.11 17.73 13.66
CA SER A 349 24.38 18.44 13.43
C SER A 349 24.35 19.83 14.07
N VAL A 350 25.48 20.25 14.63
CA VAL A 350 25.65 21.58 15.24
C VAL A 350 26.77 22.30 14.51
N ASP A 351 26.45 23.42 13.89
CA ASP A 351 27.43 24.33 13.28
C ASP A 351 27.56 25.59 14.14
N ARG A 352 28.80 25.91 14.54
CA ARG A 352 29.13 27.06 15.38
C ARG A 352 30.12 27.94 14.65
N THR A 353 29.73 29.18 14.44
CA THR A 353 30.56 30.20 13.79
C THR A 353 30.62 31.45 14.66
N ASP A 354 31.50 32.39 14.31
CA ASP A 354 31.53 33.70 14.97
C ASP A 354 30.23 34.50 14.81
N ALA A 355 29.40 34.13 13.82
CA ALA A 355 28.12 34.75 13.50
C ALA A 355 26.91 34.10 14.21
N GLY A 356 27.12 33.03 14.99
CA GLY A 356 26.05 32.34 15.71
C GLY A 356 26.14 30.82 15.64
N THR A 357 25.13 30.17 16.22
CA THR A 357 24.97 28.71 16.19
C THR A 357 23.75 28.33 15.35
N THR A 358 23.91 27.30 14.52
CA THR A 358 22.79 26.63 13.83
C THR A 358 22.79 25.16 14.21
N VAL A 359 21.68 24.68 14.75
CA VAL A 359 21.44 23.26 14.97
C VAL A 359 20.46 22.75 13.93
N THR A 360 20.87 21.75 13.17
CA THR A 360 20.06 21.10 12.14
C THR A 360 19.71 19.69 12.58
N VAL A 361 18.44 19.33 12.40
CA VAL A 361 17.89 18.00 12.66
C VAL A 361 17.30 17.47 11.38
N ARG A 362 17.61 16.20 11.04
CA ARG A 362 16.95 15.48 9.96
C ARG A 362 16.34 14.19 10.46
N THR A 363 15.15 13.89 9.96
CA THR A 363 14.51 12.60 10.21
C THR A 363 13.49 12.24 9.13
N ALA A 364 13.38 10.97 8.80
CA ALA A 364 12.36 10.49 7.88
C ALA A 364 10.99 10.49 8.56
N LEU A 365 10.01 11.17 7.97
CA LEU A 365 8.64 11.09 8.46
C LEU A 365 7.91 9.91 7.82
N THR A 366 7.29 9.10 8.67
CA THR A 366 6.52 7.94 8.24
C THR A 366 5.16 7.89 8.91
N LYS A 367 4.27 7.10 8.32
CA LYS A 367 2.95 6.79 8.85
C LYS A 367 2.77 5.28 8.90
N ALA A 368 2.28 4.77 10.02
CA ALA A 368 1.97 3.35 10.15
C ALA A 368 0.68 3.00 9.38
N PRO A 369 0.65 1.87 8.65
CA PRO A 369 -0.59 1.35 8.11
C PRO A 369 -1.49 0.89 9.26
N SER A 370 -2.81 0.94 9.07
CA SER A 370 -3.74 0.42 10.09
C SER A 370 -4.05 -1.05 9.81
N LEU A 371 -3.61 -1.93 10.70
CA LEU A 371 -4.02 -3.32 10.73
C LEU A 371 -5.39 -3.42 11.42
N VAL A 372 -6.40 -3.89 10.70
CA VAL A 372 -7.75 -4.10 11.21
C VAL A 372 -7.95 -5.61 11.36
N VAL A 373 -8.39 -6.05 12.53
CA VAL A 373 -8.82 -7.43 12.74
C VAL A 373 -10.34 -7.42 12.71
N GLY A 374 -10.94 -7.97 11.67
CA GLY A 374 -12.39 -8.02 11.54
C GLY A 374 -13.01 -9.31 12.05
N GLU A 375 -14.33 -9.31 12.16
CA GLU A 375 -15.11 -10.51 12.51
C GLU A 375 -15.16 -11.45 11.31
N VAL A 376 -14.51 -12.61 11.45
CA VAL A 376 -14.54 -13.68 10.45
C VAL A 376 -15.92 -14.29 10.42
N MET A 377 -16.55 -14.34 9.24
CA MET A 377 -17.83 -15.03 9.10
C MET A 377 -17.64 -16.55 9.24
N PRO A 378 -18.48 -17.26 10.01
CA PRO A 378 -18.48 -18.71 9.95
C PRO A 378 -18.85 -19.16 8.52
N PRO A 379 -18.30 -20.29 8.04
CA PRO A 379 -18.61 -20.78 6.70
C PRO A 379 -20.13 -20.92 6.55
N THR A 380 -20.68 -20.31 5.51
CA THR A 380 -22.06 -20.54 5.08
C THR A 380 -22.22 -22.01 4.68
N GLU A 381 -23.44 -22.57 4.80
CA GLU A 381 -23.73 -23.94 4.36
C GLU A 381 -23.10 -24.19 2.97
N PRO A 382 -22.41 -25.33 2.76
CA PRO A 382 -21.63 -25.54 1.55
C PRO A 382 -22.56 -25.52 0.34
N VAL A 383 -22.42 -24.50 -0.50
CA VAL A 383 -22.93 -24.56 -1.87
C VAL A 383 -22.10 -25.63 -2.57
N GLU A 384 -22.75 -26.70 -3.02
CA GLU A 384 -22.06 -27.91 -3.47
C GLU A 384 -21.29 -27.66 -4.77
N PHE A 385 -19.96 -27.78 -4.70
CA PHE A 385 -19.11 -27.78 -5.89
C PHE A 385 -19.38 -29.03 -6.72
N SER A 386 -19.60 -28.85 -8.03
CA SER A 386 -19.83 -29.93 -8.99
C SER A 386 -18.95 -29.76 -10.22
N ALA A 387 -18.46 -30.88 -10.74
CA ALA A 387 -17.69 -30.92 -11.98
C ALA A 387 -17.97 -32.24 -12.70
N GLU A 388 -18.63 -32.16 -13.86
CA GLU A 388 -19.08 -33.33 -14.63
C GLU A 388 -18.62 -33.21 -16.09
N VAL A 389 -18.22 -34.33 -16.68
CA VAL A 389 -17.83 -34.36 -18.10
C VAL A 389 -19.03 -34.79 -18.93
N ALA A 390 -19.44 -33.95 -19.87
CA ALA A 390 -20.48 -34.25 -20.85
C ALA A 390 -20.00 -33.83 -22.24
N ASP A 391 -20.04 -34.74 -23.22
CA ASP A 391 -19.74 -34.49 -24.63
C ASP A 391 -18.43 -33.73 -24.90
N GLY A 392 -17.35 -34.10 -24.19
CA GLY A 392 -16.03 -33.44 -24.34
C GLY A 392 -15.93 -32.06 -23.67
N THR A 393 -16.94 -31.66 -22.90
CA THR A 393 -16.98 -30.44 -22.10
C THR A 393 -16.99 -30.79 -20.62
N LEU A 394 -16.13 -30.15 -19.83
CA LEU A 394 -16.19 -30.18 -18.37
C LEU A 394 -17.13 -29.08 -17.88
N LEU A 395 -18.32 -29.46 -17.43
CA LEU A 395 -19.32 -28.57 -16.84
C LEU A 395 -18.98 -28.35 -15.36
N VAL A 396 -18.75 -27.11 -14.96
CA VAL A 396 -18.37 -26.75 -13.58
C VAL A 396 -19.44 -25.87 -12.96
N GLY A 397 -19.87 -26.22 -11.74
CA GLY A 397 -20.90 -25.50 -11.00
C GLY A 397 -20.54 -25.29 -9.53
N GLY A 398 -21.13 -24.26 -8.94
CA GLY A 398 -20.87 -23.88 -7.54
C GLY A 398 -19.61 -23.01 -7.38
N PRO A 399 -19.11 -22.81 -6.14
CA PRO A 399 -17.97 -21.96 -5.85
C PRO A 399 -16.64 -22.65 -6.18
N ILE A 400 -15.72 -21.92 -6.80
CA ILE A 400 -14.31 -22.29 -6.98
C ILE A 400 -13.46 -21.36 -6.11
N ASP A 401 -13.21 -21.78 -4.87
CA ASP A 401 -12.50 -21.02 -3.85
C ASP A 401 -11.31 -21.80 -3.28
N ILE A 402 -10.68 -21.30 -2.22
CA ILE A 402 -9.53 -21.97 -1.58
C ILE A 402 -9.83 -23.40 -1.09
N THR A 403 -11.09 -23.71 -0.80
CA THR A 403 -11.54 -25.03 -0.32
C THR A 403 -11.83 -26.00 -1.46
N THR A 404 -12.38 -25.53 -2.58
CA THR A 404 -12.80 -26.38 -3.71
C THR A 404 -11.77 -26.45 -4.84
N ALA A 405 -10.87 -25.47 -4.96
CA ALA A 405 -9.90 -25.36 -6.06
C ALA A 405 -8.98 -26.58 -6.20
N ARG A 406 -8.56 -27.21 -5.09
CA ARG A 406 -7.75 -28.46 -5.16
C ARG A 406 -8.51 -29.63 -5.78
N GLY A 407 -9.80 -29.75 -5.43
CA GLY A 407 -10.68 -30.76 -6.03
C GLY A 407 -10.86 -30.52 -7.52
N PHE A 408 -11.11 -29.25 -7.88
CA PHE A 408 -11.21 -28.82 -9.26
C PHE A 408 -9.94 -29.09 -10.08
N ASP A 409 -8.75 -28.74 -9.59
CA ASP A 409 -7.47 -29.00 -10.29
C ASP A 409 -7.25 -30.50 -10.54
N ARG A 410 -7.57 -31.34 -9.55
CA ARG A 410 -7.47 -32.79 -9.69
C ARG A 410 -8.35 -33.30 -10.82
N ILE A 411 -9.63 -32.92 -10.83
CA ILE A 411 -10.60 -33.32 -11.86
C ILE A 411 -10.14 -32.80 -13.23
N LEU A 412 -9.78 -31.52 -13.33
CA LEU A 412 -9.35 -30.91 -14.59
C LEU A 412 -8.10 -31.60 -15.16
N ARG A 413 -7.12 -31.95 -14.32
CA ARG A 413 -5.94 -32.72 -14.75
C ARG A 413 -6.29 -34.13 -15.18
N GLU A 414 -7.19 -34.79 -14.47
CA GLU A 414 -7.64 -36.14 -14.81
C GLU A 414 -8.34 -36.14 -16.18
N VAL A 415 -9.28 -35.23 -16.40
CA VAL A 415 -10.00 -35.09 -17.67
C VAL A 415 -9.05 -34.70 -18.80
N ALA A 416 -8.19 -33.71 -18.59
CA ALA A 416 -7.24 -33.25 -19.61
C ALA A 416 -6.21 -34.32 -20.01
N ARG A 417 -5.82 -35.23 -19.10
CA ARG A 417 -4.92 -36.35 -19.43
C ARG A 417 -5.54 -37.38 -20.36
N HIS A 418 -6.86 -37.56 -20.28
CA HIS A 418 -7.60 -38.54 -21.07
C HIS A 418 -8.29 -37.92 -22.30
N ALA A 419 -8.21 -36.59 -22.46
CA ALA A 419 -8.81 -35.88 -23.56
C ALA A 419 -8.05 -36.18 -24.87
N THR A 420 -8.76 -36.76 -25.85
CA THR A 420 -8.27 -37.02 -27.21
C THR A 420 -8.65 -35.92 -28.20
N ILE A 421 -9.51 -34.98 -27.77
CA ILE A 421 -9.96 -33.78 -28.48
C ILE A 421 -9.73 -32.55 -27.59
N PRO A 422 -9.71 -31.32 -28.15
CA PRO A 422 -9.66 -30.10 -27.35
C PRO A 422 -10.76 -30.08 -26.28
N LEU A 423 -10.39 -29.84 -25.02
CA LEU A 423 -11.29 -29.85 -23.87
C LEU A 423 -11.90 -28.46 -23.66
N ALA A 424 -13.22 -28.36 -23.73
CA ALA A 424 -13.92 -27.16 -23.28
C ALA A 424 -14.19 -27.24 -21.77
N VAL A 425 -13.96 -26.17 -21.03
CA VAL A 425 -14.33 -26.03 -19.61
C VAL A 425 -15.41 -24.98 -19.50
N ASP A 426 -16.65 -25.41 -19.26
CA ASP A 426 -17.81 -24.52 -19.12
C ASP A 426 -17.97 -24.08 -17.66
N LEU A 427 -17.72 -22.79 -17.45
CA LEU A 427 -17.76 -22.11 -16.16
C LEU A 427 -19.07 -21.33 -15.97
N SER A 428 -20.05 -21.49 -16.86
CA SER A 428 -21.29 -20.69 -16.85
C SER A 428 -22.17 -20.91 -15.60
N ARG A 429 -21.96 -22.00 -14.86
CA ARG A 429 -22.67 -22.31 -13.62
C ARG A 429 -21.83 -22.04 -12.36
N VAL A 430 -20.64 -21.46 -12.52
CA VAL A 430 -19.78 -21.09 -11.40
C VAL A 430 -20.38 -19.90 -10.69
N THR A 431 -20.62 -20.06 -9.39
CA THR A 431 -21.26 -19.03 -8.55
C THR A 431 -20.24 -18.08 -7.92
N GLN A 432 -18.97 -18.50 -7.84
CA GLN A 432 -17.84 -17.72 -7.37
C GLN A 432 -16.56 -18.26 -8.02
N LEU A 433 -15.71 -17.39 -8.55
CA LEU A 433 -14.40 -17.75 -9.10
C LEU A 433 -13.34 -16.91 -8.40
N ALA A 434 -12.82 -17.42 -7.28
CA ALA A 434 -11.79 -16.74 -6.51
C ALA A 434 -10.39 -16.96 -7.11
N SER A 435 -9.40 -16.23 -6.60
CA SER A 435 -7.99 -16.30 -7.00
C SER A 435 -7.39 -17.73 -7.03
N ALA A 436 -7.82 -18.61 -6.11
CA ALA A 436 -7.45 -20.03 -6.14
C ALA A 436 -7.94 -20.78 -7.39
N GLY A 437 -9.15 -20.49 -7.87
CA GLY A 437 -9.68 -21.03 -9.12
C GLY A 437 -8.95 -20.49 -10.35
N ILE A 438 -8.65 -19.19 -10.36
CA ILE A 438 -7.87 -18.52 -11.41
C ILE A 438 -6.51 -19.20 -11.56
N GLN A 439 -5.84 -19.56 -10.45
CA GLN A 439 -4.58 -20.30 -10.47
C GLN A 439 -4.68 -21.64 -11.19
N VAL A 440 -5.73 -22.41 -10.89
CA VAL A 440 -5.97 -23.71 -11.52
C VAL A 440 -6.17 -23.56 -13.02
N LEU A 441 -7.00 -22.60 -13.43
CA LEU A 441 -7.29 -22.31 -14.84
C LEU A 441 -6.06 -21.82 -15.60
N ALA A 442 -5.32 -20.86 -15.05
CA ALA A 442 -4.08 -20.33 -15.64
C ALA A 442 -2.99 -21.41 -15.76
N ALA A 443 -2.87 -22.28 -14.75
CA ALA A 443 -1.96 -23.43 -14.82
C ALA A 443 -2.41 -24.46 -15.86
N ALA A 444 -3.72 -24.66 -16.04
CA ALA A 444 -4.26 -25.57 -17.04
C ALA A 444 -4.01 -25.06 -18.46
N LEU A 445 -4.27 -23.77 -18.73
CA LEU A 445 -4.03 -23.12 -20.03
C LEU A 445 -2.55 -23.19 -20.44
N ARG A 446 -1.62 -22.97 -19.50
CA ARG A 446 -0.18 -23.13 -19.75
C ARG A 446 0.22 -24.54 -20.16
N ARG A 447 -0.36 -25.56 -19.50
CA ARG A 447 0.01 -26.97 -19.70
C ARG A 447 -0.54 -27.57 -20.98
N SER A 448 -1.61 -26.99 -21.52
CA SER A 448 -2.46 -27.62 -22.52
C SER A 448 -2.08 -27.27 -23.97
N ASP A 449 -1.07 -26.42 -24.22
CA ASP A 449 -0.61 -26.00 -25.55
C ASP A 449 -1.77 -25.71 -26.52
N ARG A 450 -2.78 -24.95 -26.03
CA ARG A 450 -4.04 -24.57 -26.72
C ARG A 450 -5.09 -25.67 -26.95
N ASN A 451 -4.94 -26.86 -26.37
CA ASN A 451 -5.99 -27.90 -26.37
C ASN A 451 -7.05 -27.73 -25.26
N LEU A 452 -7.14 -26.55 -24.67
CA LEU A 452 -8.12 -26.23 -23.63
C LEU A 452 -8.76 -24.88 -23.94
N GLU A 453 -10.09 -24.83 -23.94
CA GLU A 453 -10.88 -23.60 -24.12
C GLU A 453 -11.72 -23.36 -22.87
N LEU A 454 -11.66 -22.16 -22.30
CA LEU A 454 -12.56 -21.74 -21.23
C LEU A 454 -13.82 -21.13 -21.84
N VAL A 455 -14.99 -21.48 -21.31
CA VAL A 455 -16.29 -20.97 -21.75
C VAL A 455 -17.01 -20.37 -20.55
N ALA A 456 -17.55 -19.16 -20.69
CA ALA A 456 -18.37 -18.54 -19.67
C ALA A 456 -19.53 -17.74 -20.31
N LEU A 457 -20.72 -17.85 -19.72
CA LEU A 457 -21.89 -17.08 -20.14
C LEU A 457 -21.76 -15.61 -19.72
N ARG A 458 -22.12 -14.68 -20.61
CA ARG A 458 -22.05 -13.24 -20.33
C ARG A 458 -22.81 -12.86 -19.04
N GLY A 459 -22.18 -12.03 -18.21
CA GLY A 459 -22.77 -11.55 -16.96
C GLY A 459 -22.73 -12.56 -15.81
N THR A 460 -22.09 -13.71 -16.00
CA THR A 460 -21.79 -14.63 -14.88
C THR A 460 -20.55 -14.15 -14.11
N PRO A 461 -20.40 -14.55 -12.82
CA PRO A 461 -19.20 -14.25 -12.05
C PRO A 461 -17.92 -14.72 -12.75
N ALA A 462 -17.95 -15.91 -13.37
CA ALA A 462 -16.81 -16.43 -14.10
C ALA A 462 -16.44 -15.55 -15.30
N GLU A 463 -17.40 -15.11 -16.11
CA GLU A 463 -17.11 -14.24 -17.26
C GLU A 463 -16.51 -12.91 -16.83
N HIS A 464 -17.06 -12.29 -15.78
CA HIS A 464 -16.52 -11.04 -15.24
C HIS A 464 -15.05 -11.17 -14.80
N ILE A 465 -14.74 -12.22 -14.01
CA ILE A 465 -13.38 -12.46 -13.51
C ILE A 465 -12.41 -12.83 -14.64
N LEU A 466 -12.83 -13.65 -15.61
CA LEU A 466 -12.00 -14.02 -16.77
C LEU A 466 -11.72 -12.81 -17.67
N ALA A 467 -12.69 -11.92 -17.86
CA ALA A 467 -12.51 -10.67 -18.59
C ALA A 467 -11.54 -9.73 -17.86
N LEU A 468 -11.70 -9.56 -16.54
CA LEU A 468 -10.84 -8.74 -15.70
C LEU A 468 -9.39 -9.24 -15.71
N THR A 469 -9.20 -10.56 -15.60
CA THR A 469 -7.87 -11.19 -15.60
C THR A 469 -7.30 -11.43 -17.00
N ARG A 470 -8.03 -11.07 -18.06
CA ARG A 470 -7.70 -11.36 -19.47
C ARG A 470 -7.31 -12.83 -19.72
N LEU A 471 -7.81 -13.77 -18.92
CA LEU A 471 -7.60 -15.18 -19.19
C LEU A 471 -8.32 -15.56 -20.50
N PRO A 472 -7.64 -16.22 -21.46
CA PRO A 472 -8.26 -16.61 -22.73
C PRO A 472 -9.54 -17.45 -22.53
N HIS A 473 -10.67 -16.92 -22.97
CA HIS A 473 -11.97 -17.57 -22.87
C HIS A 473 -12.90 -17.16 -24.02
N ARG A 474 -13.94 -17.96 -24.25
CA ARG A 474 -15.04 -17.68 -25.16
C ARG A 474 -16.27 -17.31 -24.35
N THR A 475 -16.81 -16.11 -24.61
CA THR A 475 -18.11 -15.70 -24.09
C THR A 475 -19.20 -16.42 -24.88
N ALA A 476 -20.05 -17.18 -24.19
CA ALA A 476 -21.19 -17.89 -24.78
C ALA A 476 -22.47 -17.04 -24.79
#